data_AF-A0A348Z304-F1
#
_entry.id   AF-A0A348Z304-F1
#
_cell.length_a   1.000
_cell.length_b   1.000
_cell.length_c   1.000
_cell.angle_alpha   90.00
_cell.angle_beta   90.00
_cell.angle_gamma   90.00
#
_symmetry.space_group_name_H-M   'P 1'
#
loop_
_entity.id
_entity.type
_entity.pdbx_description
1 polymer ?
#
loop_
_entity_poly.entity_id
_entity_poly.type
_entity_poly.pdbx_seq_one_letter_code
_entity_poly.pdbx_strand_id
1 'polypeptide(L)'
;MQEEGIIKKINGDIATVAFVKKGGCGGGCSSCKSGCPKDTILVELKNTEHATVGERVLVSMDNKVFSNMTFWAYAFPTIITVITLIICLYIF
;
A
#
# COMPACT_ATOMS: atom_id res chain seq x y z
N MET A 1 -9.03 -3.74 -2.34
CA MET A 1 -8.98 -2.44 -3.05
C MET A 1 -8.79 -2.73 -4.52
N GLN A 2 -9.31 -1.88 -5.42
CA GLN A 2 -9.09 -2.01 -6.87
C GLN A 2 -8.19 -0.87 -7.33
N GLU A 3 -7.08 -1.21 -7.97
CA GLU A 3 -6.13 -0.23 -8.51
C GLU A 3 -5.99 -0.42 -10.02
N GLU A 4 -6.07 0.68 -10.77
CA GLU A 4 -5.82 0.70 -12.21
C GLU A 4 -4.31 0.81 -12.45
N GLY A 5 -3.77 -0.08 -13.27
CA GLY A 5 -2.36 -0.10 -13.66
C GLY A 5 -2.18 -0.37 -15.14
N ILE A 6 -0.96 -0.17 -15.65
CA ILE A 6 -0.62 -0.44 -17.06
C ILE A 6 0.44 -1.53 -17.11
N ILE A 7 0.25 -2.54 -17.96
CA ILE A 7 1.26 -3.59 -18.15
C ILE A 7 2.47 -3.01 -18.88
N LYS A 8 3.63 -3.04 -18.23
CA LYS A 8 4.90 -2.59 -18.80
C LYS A 8 5.70 -3.70 -19.46
N LYS A 9 5.61 -4.92 -18.93
CA LYS A 9 6.37 -6.07 -19.42
C LYS A 9 5.65 -7.36 -19.08
N ILE A 10 5.83 -8.38 -19.92
CA ILE A 10 5.38 -9.74 -19.64
C ILE A 10 6.58 -10.67 -19.84
N ASN A 11 6.89 -11.46 -18.82
CA ASN A 11 7.93 -12.49 -18.83
C ASN A 11 7.25 -13.84 -18.59
N GLY A 12 6.87 -14.54 -19.66
CA GLY A 12 6.11 -15.79 -19.56
C GLY A 12 4.77 -15.57 -18.87
N ASP A 13 4.54 -16.23 -17.74
CA ASP A 13 3.32 -16.12 -16.93
C ASP A 13 3.31 -14.92 -15.96
N ILE A 14 4.39 -14.12 -15.89
CA ILE A 14 4.50 -12.99 -14.96
C ILE A 14 4.38 -11.68 -15.72
N ALA A 15 3.35 -10.89 -15.41
CA ALA A 15 3.17 -9.52 -15.89
C ALA A 15 3.69 -8.51 -14.86
N THR A 16 4.51 -7.58 -15.32
CA THR A 16 4.93 -6.41 -14.54
C THR A 16 3.94 -5.27 -14.80
N VAL A 17 3.15 -4.93 -13.78
CA VAL A 17 2.16 -3.86 -13.83
C VAL A 17 2.70 -2.63 -13.13
N ALA A 18 2.63 -1.49 -13.84
CA ALA A 18 2.98 -0.18 -13.33
C ALA A 18 1.73 0.49 -12.75
N PHE A 19 1.76 0.74 -11.44
CA PHE A 19 0.75 1.51 -10.72
C PHE A 19 1.26 2.92 -10.50
N VAL A 20 0.41 3.91 -10.79
CA VAL A 20 0.68 5.28 -10.37
C VAL A 20 0.27 5.38 -8.92
N LYS A 21 1.24 5.51 -8.00
CA LYS A 21 0.96 5.66 -6.58
C LYS A 21 0.10 6.91 -6.39
N LYS A 22 -1.16 6.74 -5.95
CA LYS A 22 -1.89 7.83 -5.31
C LYS A 22 -1.19 8.08 -3.97
N GLY A 23 -0.23 9.00 -3.97
CA GLY A 23 0.55 9.32 -2.79
C GLY A 23 -0.34 9.64 -1.59
N GLY A 24 0.12 9.31 -0.38
CA GLY A 24 -0.61 9.56 0.87
C GLY A 24 -0.97 11.03 1.13
N CYS A 25 -0.39 11.97 0.37
CA CYS A 25 -0.74 13.39 0.39
C CYS A 25 -2.03 13.74 -0.38
N GLY A 26 -2.82 12.78 -0.85
CA GLY A 26 -4.15 13.06 -1.40
C GLY A 26 -4.16 13.97 -2.64
N GLY A 27 -3.06 14.03 -3.40
CA GLY A 27 -2.93 14.89 -4.58
C GLY A 27 -2.62 16.38 -4.30
N GLY A 28 -2.60 16.81 -3.03
CA GLY A 28 -2.23 18.17 -2.64
C GLY A 28 -0.72 18.35 -2.51
N CYS A 29 0.02 18.38 -3.62
CA CYS A 29 1.48 18.54 -3.60
C CYS A 29 1.99 19.98 -3.36
N SER A 30 1.11 20.92 -3.04
CA SER A 30 1.46 22.33 -2.83
C SER A 30 2.25 22.59 -1.55
N SER A 31 2.17 21.73 -0.53
CA SER A 31 2.87 21.91 0.75
C SER A 31 4.02 20.93 1.00
N CYS A 32 4.34 20.04 0.05
CA CYS A 32 5.37 19.04 0.25
C CYS A 32 6.74 19.59 -0.19
N LYS A 33 7.60 19.92 0.79
CA LYS A 33 8.96 20.46 0.55
C LYS A 33 9.88 19.50 -0.24
N SER A 34 9.55 18.21 -0.34
CA SER A 34 10.41 17.20 -0.99
C SER A 34 10.06 16.91 -2.46
N GLY A 35 9.26 17.75 -3.12
CA GLY A 35 8.79 17.48 -4.49
C GLY A 35 7.73 16.38 -4.53
N CYS A 36 6.89 16.39 -5.55
CA CYS A 36 5.81 15.41 -5.68
C CYS A 36 6.39 14.07 -6.13
N PRO A 37 6.30 12.99 -5.33
CA PRO A 37 6.77 11.69 -5.76
C PRO A 37 5.83 11.18 -6.86
N LYS A 38 6.28 11.26 -8.12
CA LYS A 38 5.71 10.49 -9.24
C LYS A 38 6.23 9.06 -9.19
N ASP A 39 6.21 8.46 -8.00
CA ASP A 39 6.73 7.12 -7.81
C ASP A 39 5.76 6.14 -8.46
N THR A 40 6.18 5.61 -9.60
CA THR A 40 5.50 4.50 -10.26
C THR A 40 5.92 3.24 -9.53
N ILE A 41 4.95 2.53 -8.95
CA ILE A 41 5.21 1.25 -8.29
C ILE A 41 5.10 0.17 -9.36
N LEU A 42 6.16 -0.61 -9.53
CA LEU A 42 6.15 -1.80 -10.38
C LEU A 42 5.85 -3.00 -9.51
N VAL A 43 4.79 -3.74 -9.84
CA VAL A 43 4.42 -4.98 -9.14
C VAL A 43 4.39 -6.12 -10.15
N GLU A 44 5.00 -7.24 -9.79
CA GLU A 44 4.97 -8.46 -10.57
C GLU A 44 3.78 -9.32 -10.12
N LEU A 45 2.92 -9.66 -11.08
CA LEU A 45 1.66 -10.36 -10.87
C LEU A 45 1.58 -11.50 -11.89
N LYS A 46 0.91 -12.60 -11.54
CA LYS A 46 0.63 -13.64 -12.55
C LYS A 46 -0.38 -13.12 -13.58
N ASN A 47 -0.11 -13.36 -14.86
CA ASN A 47 -0.99 -12.98 -15.95
C ASN A 47 -2.07 -14.06 -16.17
N THR A 48 -3.13 -14.06 -15.35
CA THR A 48 -4.22 -15.03 -15.46
C THR A 48 -5.16 -14.75 -16.63
N GLU A 49 -5.25 -13.51 -17.08
CA GLU A 49 -6.21 -13.05 -18.09
C GLU A 49 -5.57 -12.88 -19.49
N HIS A 50 -4.35 -13.38 -19.71
CA HIS A 50 -3.59 -13.22 -20.95
C HIS A 50 -3.52 -11.76 -21.47
N ALA A 51 -3.50 -10.80 -20.56
CA ALA A 51 -3.47 -9.38 -20.90
C ALA A 51 -2.16 -9.02 -21.61
N THR A 52 -2.19 -8.01 -22.47
CA THR A 52 -1.08 -7.64 -23.36
C THR A 52 -0.28 -6.42 -22.87
N VAL A 53 0.96 -6.26 -23.35
CA VAL A 53 1.79 -5.11 -22.97
C VAL A 53 1.17 -3.81 -23.48
N GLY A 54 1.03 -2.82 -22.61
CA GLY A 54 0.40 -1.53 -22.90
C GLY A 54 -1.09 -1.48 -22.56
N GLU A 55 -1.69 -2.61 -22.19
CA GLU A 55 -3.09 -2.68 -21.78
C GLU A 55 -3.29 -2.15 -20.35
N ARG A 56 -4.43 -1.48 -20.13
CA ARG A 56 -4.86 -1.02 -18.81
C ARG A 56 -5.59 -2.15 -18.12
N VAL A 57 -5.12 -2.52 -16.94
CA VAL A 57 -5.67 -3.61 -16.15
C VAL A 57 -6.11 -3.11 -14.78
N LEU A 58 -7.22 -3.65 -14.30
CA LEU A 58 -7.73 -3.37 -12.97
C LEU A 58 -7.32 -4.51 -12.05
N VAL A 59 -6.44 -4.22 -11.09
CA VAL A 59 -5.92 -5.23 -10.17
C VAL A 59 -6.69 -5.14 -8.86
N SER A 60 -7.35 -6.23 -8.49
CA SER A 60 -7.99 -6.37 -7.18
C SER A 60 -6.99 -6.96 -6.19
N MET A 61 -6.63 -6.18 -5.18
CA MET A 61 -5.85 -6.65 -4.04
C MET A 61 -6.76 -7.11 -2.90
N ASP A 62 -6.56 -8.35 -2.45
CA ASP A 62 -7.19 -8.89 -1.25
C ASP A 62 -6.58 -8.26 0.01
N ASN A 63 -7.33 -7.37 0.65
CA ASN A 63 -6.88 -6.58 1.81
C ASN A 63 -6.79 -7.35 3.13
N LYS A 64 -7.09 -8.66 3.14
CA LYS A 64 -7.16 -9.45 4.38
C LYS A 64 -5.84 -9.44 5.15
N VAL A 65 -4.72 -9.47 4.43
CA VAL A 65 -3.38 -9.46 5.06
C VAL A 65 -3.02 -8.06 5.58
N PHE A 66 -3.38 -7.02 4.84
CA PHE A 66 -3.06 -5.62 5.19
C PHE A 66 -3.81 -5.15 6.45
N SER A 67 -5.05 -5.61 6.65
CA SER A 67 -5.86 -5.27 7.81
C SER A 67 -5.29 -5.82 9.12
N ASN A 68 -4.86 -7.09 9.14
CA ASN A 68 -4.32 -7.72 10.35
C ASN A 68 -2.99 -7.09 10.79
N MET A 69 -2.12 -6.76 9.83
CA MET A 69 -0.84 -6.14 10.14
C MET A 69 -0.99 -4.71 10.66
N THR A 70 -1.91 -3.95 10.07
CA THR A 70 -2.25 -2.60 10.54
C THR A 70 -2.84 -2.65 11.95
N PHE A 71 -3.70 -3.62 12.25
CA PHE A 71 -4.28 -3.78 13.58
C PHE A 71 -3.20 -3.96 14.65
N TRP A 72 -2.21 -4.82 14.41
CA TRP A 72 -1.09 -5.00 15.35
C TRP A 72 -0.23 -3.75 15.50
N ALA A 73 0.05 -3.04 14.41
CA ALA A 73 0.85 -1.82 14.45
C ALA A 73 0.22 -0.71 15.31
N TYR A 74 -1.11 -0.66 15.44
CA TYR A 74 -1.82 0.32 16.27
C TYR A 74 -2.24 -0.22 17.65
N ALA A 75 -2.66 -1.48 17.74
CA ALA A 75 -3.09 -2.07 19.00
C ALA A 75 -1.91 -2.26 19.97
N PHE A 76 -0.74 -2.66 19.47
CA PHE A 76 0.40 -2.95 20.34
C PHE A 76 0.94 -1.69 21.05
N PRO A 77 1.19 -0.55 20.36
CA PRO A 77 1.62 0.67 21.03
C PRO A 77 0.58 1.22 22.01
N THR A 78 -0.70 1.14 21.65
CA THR A 78 -1.79 1.65 22.50
C THR A 78 -1.97 0.84 23.78
N ILE A 79 -1.80 -0.48 23.71
CA ILE A 79 -1.85 -1.34 24.90
C ILE A 79 -0.69 -1.02 25.85
N ILE A 80 0.54 -0.88 25.32
CA ILE A 80 1.71 -0.55 26.13
C ILE A 80 1.57 0.80 26.82
N THR A 81 1.10 1.83 26.10
CA THR A 81 0.92 3.16 26.70
C THR A 81 -0.13 3.14 27.81
N VAL A 82 -1.25 2.44 27.61
CA VAL A 82 -2.31 2.32 28.63
C VAL A 82 -1.79 1.58 29.87
N ILE A 83 -1.10 0.45 29.68
CA ILE A 83 -0.53 -0.32 30.80
C ILE A 83 0.46 0.53 31.59
N THR A 84 1.35 1.24 30.90
CA THR A 84 2.35 2.12 31.52
C THR A 84 1.68 3.22 32.35
N LEU A 85 0.62 3.83 31.84
CA LEU A 85 -0.14 4.87 32.54
C LEU A 85 -0.79 4.34 33.82
N ILE A 86 -1.41 3.17 33.76
CA ILE A 86 -2.06 2.53 34.92
C ILE A 86 -1.01 2.19 35.99
N ILE A 87 0.14 1.64 35.59
CA ILE A 87 1.23 1.32 36.51
C ILE A 87 1.74 2.60 37.20
N CYS A 88 1.93 3.68 36.45
CA CYS A 88 2.35 4.96 37.03
C CYS A 88 1.34 5.48 38.08
N LEU A 89 0.03 5.39 37.80
CA LEU A 89 -1.03 5.80 38.74
C LEU A 89 -1.14 4.92 39.98
N TYR A 90 -0.64 3.69 39.93
CA TYR A 90 -0.66 2.78 41.08
C TYR A 90 0.58 2.92 41.98
N ILE A 91 1.69 3.42 41.41
CA ILE A 91 2.97 3.60 42.10
C ILE A 91 3.05 4.98 42.79
N PHE A 92 2.41 6.01 42.24
CA PHE A 92 2.33 7.37 42.78
C PHE A 92 0.99 7.65 43.45
#